data_AF-A0A970W8R6-F1
#
_entry.id   AF-A0A970W8R6-F1
#
_cell.length_a   1.000
_cell.length_b   1.000
_cell.length_c   1.000
_cell.angle_alpha   90.00
_cell.angle_beta   90.00
_cell.angle_gamma   90.00
#
_symmetry.space_group_name_H-M   'P 1'
#
loop_
_entity.id
_entity.type
_entity.pdbx_description
1 polymer ?
#
loop_
_entity_poly.entity_id
_entity_poly.type
_entity_poly.pdbx_seq_one_letter_code
_entity_poly.pdbx_strand_id
1 'polypeptide(L)'
;MKSKNIFKILLDAAMTVLFCVLTFLPQTGIVFHEVGGMLLFAMFVAHLLLNARVIKALLEKSGAAEAPLRIKLLLALDGLLAVCIVVLLMTSVLISQVIFSITLPFGAELASTAHHLSAYIGIGVMGVHLLMHAKYLVNAVKAMLAPRASVAVRRCFVEFALGCAIFAFAYLYVSPLLKQRTFATTAQSTPQIVIENSSEPASSAAQIVKDESDAQSADSGEIAAQSETVQATVTLEDYMSGLTCTGCGKRCLLTKPRCGRGEQQAQQAKAAYYEQYPSQTALDNI
;
A
#
# COMPACT_ATOMS: atom_id res chain seq x y z
N MET A 1 -33.67 13.24 22.46
CA MET A 1 -33.45 12.09 21.55
C MET A 1 -33.20 10.83 22.38
N LYS A 2 -33.62 9.64 21.92
CA LYS A 2 -33.28 8.38 22.60
C LYS A 2 -31.79 8.06 22.39
N SER A 3 -31.11 7.54 23.41
CA SER A 3 -29.68 7.18 23.36
C SER A 3 -29.33 6.26 22.18
N LYS A 4 -30.20 5.27 21.90
CA LYS A 4 -30.05 4.35 20.76
C LYS A 4 -29.92 5.06 19.41
N ASN A 5 -30.66 6.15 19.19
CA ASN A 5 -30.60 6.88 17.92
C ASN A 5 -29.31 7.69 17.81
N ILE A 6 -28.81 8.21 18.93
CA ILE A 6 -27.51 8.90 18.97
C ILE A 6 -26.38 7.94 18.67
N PHE A 7 -26.41 6.74 19.27
CA PHE A 7 -25.42 5.71 18.98
C PHE A 7 -25.34 5.38 17.48
N LYS A 8 -26.49 5.27 16.80
CA LYS A 8 -26.54 5.09 15.34
C LYS A 8 -25.87 6.24 14.58
N ILE A 9 -26.20 7.49 14.95
CA ILE A 9 -25.62 8.67 14.30
C ILE A 9 -24.10 8.73 14.52
N LEU A 10 -23.63 8.39 15.72
CA LEU A 10 -22.20 8.35 16.02
C LEU A 10 -21.49 7.23 15.26
N LEU A 11 -22.11 6.04 15.15
CA LEU A 11 -21.59 4.94 14.34
C LEU A 11 -21.42 5.38 12.88
N ASP A 12 -22.44 6.01 12.29
CA ASP A 12 -22.40 6.51 10.92
C ASP A 12 -21.30 7.57 10.75
N ALA A 13 -21.18 8.49 11.70
CA ALA A 13 -20.14 9.52 11.69
C ALA A 13 -18.72 8.91 11.74
N ALA A 14 -18.46 7.94 12.63
CA ALA A 14 -17.16 7.28 12.68
C ALA A 14 -16.88 6.47 11.41
N MET A 15 -17.87 5.80 10.84
CA MET A 15 -17.69 5.09 9.57
C MET A 15 -17.30 6.04 8.44
N THR A 16 -17.99 7.18 8.32
CA THR A 16 -17.68 8.19 7.30
C THR A 16 -16.27 8.76 7.47
N VAL A 17 -15.89 9.11 8.70
CA VAL A 17 -14.53 9.60 8.98
C VAL A 17 -13.49 8.54 8.66
N LEU A 18 -13.69 7.30 9.11
CA LEU A 18 -12.76 6.20 8.87
C LEU A 18 -12.63 5.89 7.38
N PHE A 19 -13.74 5.86 6.64
CA PHE A 19 -13.73 5.68 5.18
C PHE A 19 -12.89 6.75 4.48
N CYS A 20 -13.09 8.04 4.83
CA CYS A 20 -12.29 9.13 4.30
C CYS A 20 -10.81 9.04 4.69
N VAL A 21 -10.47 8.62 5.91
CA VAL A 21 -9.08 8.45 6.31
C VAL A 21 -8.40 7.34 5.50
N LEU A 22 -9.11 6.23 5.27
CA LEU A 22 -8.57 5.08 4.54
C LEU A 22 -8.26 5.39 3.06
N THR A 23 -8.87 6.42 2.48
CA THR A 23 -8.57 6.82 1.09
C THR A 23 -7.20 7.49 0.93
N PHE A 24 -6.57 7.89 2.04
CA PHE A 24 -5.21 8.48 2.07
C PHE A 24 -4.15 7.42 2.33
N LEU A 25 -4.03 6.43 1.44
CA LEU A 25 -3.09 5.30 1.56
C LEU A 25 -1.63 5.74 1.75
N PRO A 26 -1.07 6.70 0.98
CA PRO A 26 0.35 7.08 1.10
C PRO A 26 0.71 7.66 2.47
N GLN A 27 -0.25 8.32 3.12
CA GLN A 27 -0.06 8.88 4.45
C GLN A 27 -0.22 7.81 5.54
N THR A 28 -1.15 6.87 5.34
CA THR A 28 -1.57 5.94 6.38
C THR A 28 -0.75 4.65 6.46
N GLY A 29 -0.22 4.18 5.33
CA GLY A 29 0.53 2.95 5.22
C GLY A 29 -0.34 1.69 5.14
N ILE A 30 0.19 0.65 4.50
CA ILE A 30 -0.55 -0.57 4.12
C ILE A 30 -1.14 -1.29 5.35
N VAL A 31 -0.37 -1.43 6.43
CA VAL A 31 -0.83 -2.12 7.66
C VAL A 31 -2.06 -1.42 8.25
N PHE A 32 -2.01 -0.09 8.37
CA PHE A 32 -3.14 0.66 8.90
C PHE A 32 -4.35 0.58 7.96
N HIS A 33 -4.12 0.65 6.66
CA HIS A 33 -5.19 0.56 5.68
C HIS A 33 -5.93 -0.79 5.74
N GLU A 34 -5.20 -1.91 5.84
CA GLU A 34 -5.80 -3.24 5.95
C GLU A 34 -6.55 -3.44 7.27
N VAL A 35 -5.93 -3.08 8.40
CA VAL A 35 -6.57 -3.23 9.73
C VAL A 35 -7.75 -2.27 9.88
N GLY A 36 -7.62 -1.02 9.42
CA GLY A 36 -8.68 -0.04 9.42
C GLY A 36 -9.83 -0.40 8.48
N GLY A 37 -9.54 -1.03 7.34
CA GLY A 37 -10.55 -1.58 6.44
C GLY A 37 -11.38 -2.69 7.11
N MET A 38 -10.73 -3.58 7.87
CA MET A 38 -11.41 -4.61 8.68
C MET A 38 -12.30 -4.00 9.76
N LEU A 39 -11.83 -2.95 10.44
CA LEU A 39 -12.63 -2.22 11.42
C LEU A 39 -13.87 -1.56 10.75
N LEU A 40 -13.67 -0.92 9.59
CA LEU A 40 -14.75 -0.30 8.84
C LEU A 40 -15.79 -1.34 8.40
N PHE A 41 -15.36 -2.54 7.99
CA PHE A 41 -16.25 -3.65 7.66
C PHE A 41 -17.13 -4.05 8.85
N ALA A 42 -16.52 -4.26 10.02
CA ALA A 42 -17.25 -4.64 11.23
C ALA A 42 -18.30 -3.57 11.62
N MET A 43 -17.92 -2.29 11.50
CA MET A 43 -18.85 -1.18 11.74
C MET A 43 -19.99 -1.15 10.72
N PHE A 44 -19.71 -1.42 9.43
CA PHE A 44 -20.73 -1.48 8.38
C PHE A 44 -21.74 -2.61 8.61
N VAL A 45 -21.28 -3.80 9.01
CA VAL A 45 -22.17 -4.91 9.39
C VAL A 45 -23.04 -4.51 10.59
N ALA A 46 -22.45 -3.91 11.62
CA ALA A 46 -23.21 -3.43 12.79
C ALA A 46 -24.26 -2.39 12.38
N HIS A 47 -23.92 -1.46 11.49
CA HIS A 47 -24.83 -0.46 10.93
C HIS A 47 -26.02 -1.12 10.21
N LEU A 48 -25.76 -2.09 9.33
CA LEU A 48 -26.80 -2.85 8.62
C LEU A 48 -27.75 -3.55 9.61
N LEU A 49 -27.21 -4.25 10.61
CA LEU A 49 -28.02 -4.98 11.59
C LEU A 49 -28.88 -4.04 12.45
N LEU A 50 -28.31 -2.90 12.89
CA LEU A 50 -29.02 -1.91 13.69
C LEU A 50 -30.13 -1.20 12.90
N ASN A 51 -29.98 -1.10 11.58
CA ASN A 51 -30.89 -0.40 10.69
C ASN A 51 -31.76 -1.33 9.82
N ALA A 52 -31.61 -2.65 9.90
CA ALA A 52 -32.31 -3.63 9.06
C ALA A 52 -33.84 -3.43 9.00
N ARG A 53 -34.47 -3.20 10.16
CA ARG A 53 -35.93 -2.95 10.22
C ARG A 53 -36.35 -1.65 9.52
N VAL A 54 -35.52 -0.60 9.64
CA VAL A 54 -35.78 0.71 9.02
C VAL A 54 -35.58 0.60 7.52
N ILE A 55 -34.50 -0.03 7.08
CA ILE A 55 -34.20 -0.29 5.66
C ILE A 55 -35.35 -1.07 5.02
N LYS A 56 -35.83 -2.15 5.66
CA LYS A 56 -36.96 -2.95 5.15
C LYS A 56 -38.22 -2.10 4.98
N ALA A 57 -38.58 -1.31 6.01
CA ALA A 57 -39.75 -0.44 5.96
C ALA A 57 -39.62 0.68 4.91
N LEU A 58 -38.41 1.21 4.68
CA LEU A 58 -38.16 2.21 3.64
C LEU A 58 -38.25 1.60 2.24
N LEU A 59 -37.74 0.39 2.05
CA LEU A 59 -37.81 -0.33 0.78
C LEU A 59 -39.26 -0.61 0.38
N GLU A 60 -40.07 -1.10 1.33
CA GLU A 60 -41.51 -1.30 1.15
C GLU A 60 -42.23 0.00 0.79
N LYS A 61 -41.93 1.11 1.49
CA LYS A 61 -42.52 2.42 1.19
C LYS A 61 -42.08 3.02 -0.14
N SER A 62 -40.86 2.75 -0.58
CA SER A 62 -40.32 3.28 -1.84
C SER A 62 -40.99 2.71 -3.09
N GLY A 63 -41.55 1.49 -2.97
CA GLY A 63 -42.31 0.81 -4.02
C GLY A 63 -43.73 1.35 -4.21
N ALA A 64 -44.23 2.21 -3.31
CA ALA A 64 -45.51 2.87 -3.49
C ALA A 64 -45.42 3.93 -4.61
N ALA A 65 -46.43 3.99 -5.48
CA ALA A 65 -46.49 4.94 -6.60
C ALA A 65 -46.35 6.40 -6.13
N GLU A 66 -46.92 6.72 -4.97
CA GLU A 66 -46.95 8.03 -4.33
C GLU A 66 -45.64 8.42 -3.59
N ALA A 67 -44.59 7.58 -3.63
CA ALA A 67 -43.39 7.84 -2.85
C ALA A 67 -42.64 9.09 -3.37
N PRO A 68 -42.32 10.07 -2.49
CA PRO A 68 -41.61 11.29 -2.86
C PRO A 68 -40.28 10.99 -3.55
N LEU A 69 -39.98 11.70 -4.64
CA LEU A 69 -38.75 11.54 -5.43
C LEU A 69 -37.48 11.62 -4.55
N ARG A 70 -37.49 12.47 -3.53
CA ARG A 70 -36.39 12.61 -2.57
C ARG A 70 -36.07 11.30 -1.84
N ILE A 71 -37.08 10.52 -1.44
CA ILE A 71 -36.88 9.24 -0.73
C ILE A 71 -36.28 8.21 -1.67
N LYS A 72 -36.74 8.16 -2.92
CA LYS A 72 -36.20 7.28 -3.96
C LYS A 72 -34.73 7.60 -4.25
N LEU A 73 -34.39 8.89 -4.38
CA LEU A 73 -33.02 9.33 -4.61
C LEU A 73 -32.09 8.97 -3.44
N LEU A 74 -32.51 9.23 -2.20
CA LEU A 74 -31.73 8.85 -1.01
C LEU A 74 -31.50 7.34 -0.94
N LEU A 75 -32.54 6.54 -1.19
CA LEU A 75 -32.42 5.09 -1.20
C LEU A 75 -31.51 4.57 -2.33
N ALA A 76 -31.54 5.22 -3.50
CA ALA A 76 -30.64 4.91 -4.60
C ALA A 76 -29.18 5.24 -4.27
N LEU A 77 -28.91 6.39 -3.64
CA LEU A 77 -27.56 6.74 -3.16
C LEU A 77 -27.06 5.74 -2.10
N ASP A 78 -27.90 5.41 -1.12
CA ASP A 78 -27.54 4.46 -0.07
C ASP A 78 -27.29 3.06 -0.64
N GLY A 79 -28.10 2.64 -1.62
CA GLY A 79 -27.92 1.39 -2.35
C GLY A 79 -26.61 1.38 -3.15
N LEU A 80 -26.31 2.45 -3.88
CA LEU A 80 -25.06 2.58 -4.63
C LEU A 80 -23.83 2.58 -3.71
N LEU A 81 -23.91 3.27 -2.57
CA LEU A 81 -22.86 3.28 -1.57
C LEU A 81 -22.65 1.89 -0.97
N ALA A 82 -23.74 1.16 -0.67
CA ALA A 82 -23.66 -0.22 -0.19
C ALA A 82 -22.98 -1.15 -1.21
N VAL A 83 -23.29 -1.01 -2.50
CA VAL A 83 -22.62 -1.76 -3.57
C VAL A 83 -21.13 -1.43 -3.61
N CYS A 84 -20.76 -0.14 -3.55
CA CYS A 84 -19.34 0.27 -3.52
C CYS A 84 -18.59 -0.35 -2.35
N ILE A 85 -19.18 -0.33 -1.14
CA ILE A 85 -18.59 -0.96 0.04
C ILE A 85 -18.43 -2.47 -0.15
N VAL A 86 -19.43 -3.17 -0.71
CA VAL A 86 -19.30 -4.62 -0.98
C VAL A 86 -18.16 -4.91 -1.96
N VAL A 87 -18.03 -4.14 -3.05
CA VAL A 87 -16.92 -4.31 -4.00
C VAL A 87 -15.58 -4.04 -3.33
N LEU A 88 -15.48 -2.98 -2.52
CA LEU A 88 -14.28 -2.66 -1.75
C LEU A 88 -13.89 -3.82 -0.83
N LEU A 89 -14.84 -4.41 -0.11
CA LEU A 89 -14.57 -5.53 0.80
C LEU A 89 -14.07 -6.77 0.07
N MET A 90 -14.72 -7.15 -1.02
CA MET A 90 -14.31 -8.31 -1.82
C MET A 90 -12.91 -8.10 -2.39
N THR A 91 -12.66 -6.93 -2.97
CA THR A 91 -11.35 -6.59 -3.57
C THR A 91 -10.26 -6.40 -2.51
N SER A 92 -10.56 -5.88 -1.31
CA SER A 92 -9.61 -5.78 -0.21
C SER A 92 -9.03 -7.13 0.20
N VAL A 93 -9.87 -8.17 0.28
CA VAL A 93 -9.42 -9.53 0.62
C VAL A 93 -8.51 -10.08 -0.48
N LEU A 94 -8.78 -9.75 -1.75
CA LEU A 94 -8.01 -10.22 -2.91
C LEU A 94 -6.66 -9.53 -3.06
N ILE A 95 -6.53 -8.26 -2.64
CA ILE A 95 -5.30 -7.45 -2.80
C ILE A 95 -4.46 -7.42 -1.51
N SER A 96 -5.02 -7.85 -0.37
CA SER A 96 -4.35 -7.81 0.94
C SER A 96 -2.95 -8.45 0.88
N GLN A 97 -1.98 -7.77 1.50
CA GLN A 97 -0.58 -8.17 1.56
C GLN A 97 -0.17 -8.59 2.98
N VAL A 98 -0.86 -8.09 4.00
CA VAL A 98 -0.53 -8.28 5.41
C VAL A 98 -1.42 -9.33 6.07
N ILE A 99 -2.74 -9.16 5.97
CA ILE A 99 -3.71 -9.98 6.72
C ILE A 99 -4.08 -11.27 5.97
N PHE A 100 -4.36 -11.18 4.67
CA PHE A 100 -4.76 -12.32 3.85
C PHE A 100 -3.69 -12.62 2.81
N SER A 101 -2.97 -13.73 2.95
CA SER A 101 -2.00 -14.17 1.95
C SER A 101 -2.67 -15.06 0.88
N ILE A 102 -3.57 -14.47 0.10
CA ILE A 102 -4.26 -15.18 -1.00
C ILE A 102 -3.58 -14.77 -2.32
N THR A 103 -2.72 -15.63 -2.85
CA THR A 103 -2.08 -15.39 -4.15
C THR A 103 -2.97 -15.97 -5.25
N LEU A 104 -3.73 -15.11 -5.91
CA LEU A 104 -4.46 -15.49 -7.12
C LEU A 104 -3.57 -15.24 -8.35
N PRO A 105 -3.32 -16.25 -9.19
CA PRO A 105 -2.47 -16.12 -10.38
C PRO A 105 -3.08 -15.22 -11.47
N PHE A 106 -4.39 -14.91 -11.38
CA PHE A 106 -5.11 -14.06 -12.33
C PHE A 106 -6.06 -13.12 -11.59
N GLY A 107 -6.17 -11.87 -12.05
CA GLY A 107 -7.19 -10.92 -11.58
C GLY A 107 -6.76 -9.94 -10.48
N ALA A 108 -5.51 -9.95 -10.01
CA ALA A 108 -5.03 -8.98 -9.02
C ALA A 108 -5.10 -7.53 -9.54
N GLU A 109 -4.70 -7.29 -10.80
CA GLU A 109 -4.81 -6.00 -11.46
C GLU A 109 -6.27 -5.52 -11.60
N LEU A 110 -7.18 -6.45 -11.95
CA LEU A 110 -8.61 -6.15 -12.05
C LEU A 110 -9.21 -5.83 -10.69
N ALA A 111 -8.87 -6.60 -9.65
CA ALA A 111 -9.28 -6.34 -8.29
C ALA A 111 -8.78 -4.97 -7.82
N SER A 112 -7.50 -4.65 -8.08
CA SER A 112 -6.91 -3.34 -7.77
C SER A 112 -7.65 -2.21 -8.47
N THR A 113 -7.88 -2.34 -9.78
CA THR A 113 -8.62 -1.34 -10.57
C THR A 113 -10.04 -1.14 -10.03
N ALA A 114 -10.75 -2.23 -9.78
CA ALA A 114 -12.10 -2.20 -9.23
C ALA A 114 -12.14 -1.59 -7.82
N HIS A 115 -11.12 -1.86 -6.99
CA HIS A 115 -10.98 -1.30 -5.65
C HIS A 115 -10.84 0.23 -5.71
N HIS A 116 -9.89 0.73 -6.51
CA HIS A 116 -9.66 2.18 -6.65
C HIS A 116 -10.88 2.88 -7.27
N LEU A 117 -11.46 2.30 -8.32
CA LEU A 117 -12.65 2.85 -8.95
C LEU A 117 -13.83 2.94 -7.96
N SER A 118 -14.06 1.87 -7.20
CA SER A 118 -15.13 1.84 -6.19
C SER A 118 -14.86 2.80 -5.04
N ALA A 119 -13.59 3.01 -4.67
CA ALA A 119 -13.22 4.00 -3.66
C ALA A 119 -13.54 5.44 -4.13
N TYR A 120 -13.19 5.78 -5.37
CA TYR A 120 -13.47 7.10 -5.94
C TYR A 120 -14.96 7.37 -6.11
N ILE A 121 -15.72 6.40 -6.66
CA ILE A 121 -17.18 6.50 -6.74
C ILE A 121 -17.77 6.61 -5.33
N GLY A 122 -17.30 5.78 -4.39
CA GLY A 122 -17.73 5.77 -3.00
C GLY A 122 -17.54 7.12 -2.30
N ILE A 123 -16.39 7.78 -2.48
CA ILE A 123 -16.15 9.14 -1.96
C ILE A 123 -17.13 10.14 -2.56
N GLY A 124 -17.33 10.11 -3.89
CA GLY A 124 -18.25 11.02 -4.57
C GLY A 124 -19.68 10.87 -4.06
N VAL A 125 -20.18 9.64 -3.99
CA VAL A 125 -21.52 9.30 -3.49
C VAL A 125 -21.67 9.67 -2.01
N MET A 126 -20.66 9.39 -1.17
CA MET A 126 -20.63 9.76 0.24
C MET A 126 -20.73 11.28 0.42
N GLY A 127 -20.03 12.06 -0.40
CA GLY A 127 -20.10 13.53 -0.38
C GLY A 127 -21.52 14.03 -0.66
N VAL A 128 -22.18 13.51 -1.70
CA VAL A 128 -23.57 13.88 -2.02
C VAL A 128 -24.52 13.43 -0.90
N HIS A 129 -24.36 12.21 -0.38
CA HIS A 129 -25.15 11.71 0.75
C HIS A 129 -25.04 12.65 1.97
N LEU A 130 -23.83 13.07 2.33
CA LEU A 130 -23.60 13.97 3.46
C LEU A 130 -24.24 15.35 3.25
N LEU A 131 -24.15 15.91 2.04
CA LEU A 131 -24.79 17.18 1.69
C LEU A 131 -26.32 17.11 1.80
N MET A 132 -26.93 16.02 1.33
CA MET A 132 -28.38 15.80 1.43
C MET A 132 -28.86 15.66 2.88
N HIS A 133 -28.00 15.14 3.77
CA HIS A 133 -28.27 14.95 5.19
C HIS A 133 -27.78 16.10 6.08
N ALA A 134 -27.16 17.15 5.53
CA ALA A 134 -26.54 18.22 6.31
C ALA A 134 -27.49 18.89 7.33
N LYS A 135 -28.75 19.17 6.93
CA LYS A 135 -29.76 19.74 7.86
C LYS A 135 -30.07 18.83 9.03
N TYR A 136 -30.15 17.52 8.80
CA TYR A 136 -30.38 16.52 9.85
C TYR A 136 -29.17 16.45 10.79
N LEU A 137 -27.96 16.45 10.24
CA LEU A 137 -26.72 16.41 11.01
C LEU A 137 -26.58 17.63 11.94
N VAL A 138 -26.81 18.83 11.43
CA VAL A 138 -26.76 20.07 12.24
C VAL A 138 -27.75 20.00 13.40
N ASN A 139 -28.97 19.54 13.15
CA ASN A 139 -29.99 19.40 14.19
C ASN A 139 -29.62 18.32 15.22
N ALA A 140 -29.02 17.21 14.78
CA ALA A 140 -28.53 16.16 15.67
C ALA A 140 -27.42 16.68 16.59
N VAL A 141 -26.43 17.39 16.05
CA VAL A 141 -25.32 17.99 16.82
C VAL A 141 -25.85 19.01 17.83
N LYS A 142 -26.75 19.91 17.42
CA LYS A 142 -27.41 20.86 18.32
C LYS A 142 -28.13 20.15 19.46
N ALA A 143 -28.83 19.07 19.17
CA ALA A 143 -29.56 18.30 20.18
C ALA A 143 -28.63 17.52 21.12
N MET A 144 -27.43 17.13 20.69
CA MET A 144 -26.41 16.51 21.55
C MET A 144 -25.71 17.51 22.47
N LEU A 145 -25.47 18.74 21.99
CA LEU A 145 -24.84 19.83 22.75
C LEU A 145 -25.82 20.61 23.65
N ALA A 146 -27.12 20.37 23.51
CA ALA A 146 -28.13 21.07 24.29
C ALA A 146 -27.93 20.81 25.81
N PRO A 147 -28.07 21.83 26.68
CA PRO A 147 -27.94 21.66 28.13
C PRO A 147 -28.91 20.64 28.73
N ARG A 148 -30.04 20.40 28.05
CA ARG A 148 -31.09 19.43 28.42
C ARG A 148 -30.84 18.01 27.88
N ALA A 149 -29.68 17.74 27.25
CA ALA A 149 -29.32 16.40 26.82
C ALA A 149 -29.16 15.48 28.05
N SER A 150 -29.69 14.25 27.98
CA SER A 150 -29.60 13.33 29.12
C SER A 150 -28.16 12.87 29.34
N VAL A 151 -27.84 12.49 30.59
CA VAL A 151 -26.49 12.04 30.97
C VAL A 151 -25.97 10.90 30.08
N ALA A 152 -26.86 9.97 29.70
CA ALA A 152 -26.53 8.87 28.79
C ALA A 152 -26.10 9.34 27.39
N VAL A 153 -26.71 10.42 26.87
CA VAL A 153 -26.36 11.00 25.57
C VAL A 153 -24.97 11.63 25.62
N ARG A 154 -24.72 12.43 26.67
CA ARG A 154 -23.41 13.08 26.87
C ARG A 154 -22.31 12.04 27.05
N ARG A 155 -22.56 10.99 27.84
CA ARG A 155 -21.60 9.90 28.05
C ARG A 155 -21.24 9.20 26.73
N CYS A 156 -22.23 8.85 25.92
CA CYS A 156 -22.00 8.22 24.62
C CYS A 156 -21.19 9.11 23.68
N PHE A 157 -21.44 10.43 23.68
CA PHE A 157 -20.67 11.40 22.91
C PHE A 157 -19.22 11.54 23.40
N VAL A 158 -19.00 11.56 24.72
CA VAL A 158 -17.66 11.63 25.31
C VAL A 158 -16.86 10.35 25.03
N GLU A 159 -17.48 9.17 25.17
CA GLU A 159 -16.85 7.88 24.85
C GLU A 159 -16.44 7.82 23.37
N PHE A 160 -17.30 8.31 22.48
CA PHE A 160 -17.00 8.42 21.06
C PHE A 160 -15.81 9.35 20.79
N ALA A 161 -15.83 10.57 21.35
CA ALA A 161 -14.75 11.53 21.19
C ALA A 161 -13.40 10.99 21.72
N LEU A 162 -13.43 10.30 22.86
CA LEU A 162 -12.27 9.63 23.43
C LEU A 162 -11.77 8.50 22.51
N GLY A 163 -12.67 7.69 21.96
CA GLY A 163 -12.31 6.65 20.99
C GLY A 163 -11.63 7.21 19.74
N CYS A 164 -12.16 8.31 19.18
CA CYS A 164 -11.54 9.02 18.05
C CYS A 164 -10.15 9.56 18.42
N ALA A 165 -10.00 10.15 19.61
CA ALA A 165 -8.72 10.67 20.08
C ALA A 165 -7.67 9.57 20.28
N ILE A 166 -8.06 8.42 20.86
CA ILE A 166 -7.18 7.26 21.03
C ILE A 166 -6.76 6.71 19.66
N PHE A 167 -7.70 6.57 18.73
CA PHE A 167 -7.41 6.08 17.38
C PHE A 167 -6.45 7.02 16.64
N ALA A 168 -6.69 8.33 16.71
CA ALA A 168 -5.80 9.33 16.13
C ALA A 168 -4.41 9.32 16.80
N PHE A 169 -4.33 9.16 18.12
CA PHE A 169 -3.06 9.05 18.83
C PHE A 169 -2.30 7.78 18.43
N ALA A 170 -2.98 6.63 18.36
CA ALA A 170 -2.39 5.38 17.89
C ALA A 170 -1.84 5.53 16.48
N TYR A 171 -2.58 6.18 15.58
CA TYR A 171 -2.11 6.51 14.24
C TYR A 171 -0.84 7.38 14.25
N LEU A 172 -0.85 8.50 15.00
CA LEU A 172 0.28 9.43 15.08
C LEU A 172 1.52 8.82 15.75
N TYR A 173 1.35 7.89 16.68
CA TYR A 173 2.43 7.23 17.40
C TYR A 173 3.02 6.04 16.62
N VAL A 174 2.17 5.26 15.95
CA VAL A 174 2.59 4.05 15.22
C VAL A 174 3.14 4.38 13.83
N SER A 175 2.61 5.40 13.14
CA SER A 175 3.08 5.79 11.80
C SER A 175 4.57 6.17 11.71
N PRO A 176 5.20 6.93 12.65
CA PRO A 176 6.64 7.18 12.61
C PRO A 176 7.46 5.93 12.93
N LEU A 177 6.98 5.05 13.80
CA LEU A 177 7.66 3.80 14.17
C LEU A 177 7.70 2.80 13.01
N LEU A 178 6.65 2.74 12.20
CA LEU A 178 6.60 1.90 11.00
C LEU A 178 7.44 2.49 9.85
N LYS A 179 7.47 3.83 9.69
CA LYS A 179 8.38 4.51 8.73
C LYS A 179 9.86 4.37 9.09
N GLN A 180 10.21 4.37 10.37
CA GLN A 180 11.59 4.17 10.81
C GLN A 180 12.10 2.75 10.57
N ARG A 181 11.26 1.72 10.68
CA ARG A 181 11.68 0.34 10.36
C ARG A 181 11.99 0.14 8.88
N THR A 182 11.27 0.80 7.98
CA THR A 182 11.60 0.78 6.55
C THR A 182 12.90 1.49 6.26
N PHE A 183 13.19 2.63 6.91
CA PHE A 183 14.46 3.34 6.72
C PHE A 183 15.67 2.64 7.37
N ALA A 184 15.51 2.07 8.58
CA ALA A 184 16.57 1.33 9.26
C ALA A 184 16.98 0.05 8.51
N THR A 185 16.03 -0.59 7.82
CA THR A 185 16.33 -1.75 6.96
C THR A 185 17.12 -1.31 5.72
N THR A 186 16.85 -0.13 5.15
CA THR A 186 17.62 0.39 4.01
C THR A 186 19.01 0.89 4.41
N ALA A 187 19.17 1.48 5.59
CA ALA A 187 20.45 2.03 6.06
C ALA A 187 21.49 0.94 6.44
N GLN A 188 21.07 -0.30 6.69
CA GLN A 188 21.98 -1.41 7.04
C GLN A 188 22.46 -2.22 5.84
N SER A 189 22.02 -1.88 4.63
CA SER A 189 22.47 -2.49 3.37
C SER A 189 23.25 -1.51 2.50
N THR A 190 24.11 -0.68 3.10
CA THR A 190 25.31 -0.22 2.39
C THR A 190 26.36 -1.30 2.56
N PRO A 191 26.82 -1.98 1.49
CA PRO A 191 27.97 -2.86 1.60
C PRO A 191 29.17 -1.99 1.98
N GLN A 192 29.62 -2.10 3.23
CA GLN A 192 30.96 -1.68 3.61
C GLN A 192 31.90 -2.62 2.84
N ILE A 193 32.42 -2.15 1.70
CA ILE A 193 33.51 -2.82 1.00
C ILE A 193 34.73 -2.67 1.91
N VAL A 194 34.96 -3.67 2.76
CA VAL A 194 36.24 -3.87 3.43
C VAL A 194 37.19 -4.37 2.34
N ILE A 195 37.98 -3.44 1.79
CA ILE A 195 39.14 -3.80 0.96
C ILE A 195 40.20 -4.33 1.93
N GLU A 196 40.20 -5.64 2.16
CA GLU A 196 41.31 -6.31 2.83
C GLU A 196 42.41 -6.56 1.80
N ASN A 197 43.36 -5.64 1.73
CA ASN A 197 44.52 -5.76 0.87
C ASN A 197 45.49 -6.78 1.48
N SER A 198 45.42 -8.03 1.04
CA SER A 198 46.42 -9.06 1.34
C SER A 198 47.28 -9.32 0.11
N SER A 199 48.37 -8.57 0.03
CA SER A 199 49.51 -8.83 -0.85
C SER A 199 50.61 -9.53 -0.05
N GLU A 200 50.77 -10.85 -0.22
CA GLU A 200 52.06 -11.51 -0.08
C GLU A 200 52.17 -12.66 -1.11
N PRO A 201 53.25 -12.71 -1.92
CA PRO A 201 53.43 -13.74 -2.93
C PRO A 201 54.15 -14.95 -2.33
N ALA A 202 53.58 -16.14 -2.55
CA ALA A 202 54.29 -17.39 -2.30
C ALA A 202 55.42 -17.55 -3.33
N SER A 203 56.64 -17.52 -2.81
CA SER A 203 57.88 -17.95 -3.43
C SER A 203 57.78 -19.38 -4.00
N SER A 204 58.11 -19.53 -5.28
CA SER A 204 58.71 -20.75 -5.82
C SER A 204 59.46 -20.42 -7.09
N ALA A 205 60.78 -20.45 -7.00
CA ALA A 205 61.73 -20.20 -8.05
C ALA A 205 61.67 -21.22 -9.19
N ALA A 206 61.73 -20.75 -10.43
CA ALA A 206 62.31 -21.48 -11.55
C ALA A 206 63.11 -20.50 -12.41
N GLN A 207 64.42 -20.67 -12.41
CA GLN A 207 65.40 -19.91 -13.18
C GLN A 207 65.63 -20.57 -14.56
N ILE A 208 65.60 -19.73 -15.62
CA ILE A 208 66.57 -19.52 -16.74
C ILE A 208 67.12 -20.82 -17.45
N VAL A 209 67.13 -21.01 -18.78
CA VAL A 209 67.98 -20.41 -19.85
C VAL A 209 67.75 -21.14 -21.21
N LYS A 210 67.66 -20.38 -22.34
CA LYS A 210 68.00 -20.60 -23.80
C LYS A 210 67.40 -21.80 -24.57
N ASP A 211 67.20 -21.81 -25.90
CA ASP A 211 67.87 -21.26 -27.12
C ASP A 211 66.81 -20.65 -28.10
N GLU A 212 67.02 -19.53 -28.81
CA GLU A 212 67.88 -19.18 -29.99
C GLU A 212 67.26 -19.49 -31.39
N SER A 213 67.45 -18.54 -32.32
CA SER A 213 67.06 -18.43 -33.76
C SER A 213 65.62 -17.97 -34.08
N ASP A 214 65.33 -17.06 -35.01
CA ASP A 214 66.17 -16.29 -35.95
C ASP A 214 65.41 -15.05 -36.49
N ALA A 215 66.20 -14.16 -37.11
CA ALA A 215 65.94 -12.79 -37.59
C ALA A 215 64.68 -12.52 -38.45
N GLN A 216 64.11 -11.31 -38.33
CA GLN A 216 64.33 -10.20 -39.30
C GLN A 216 63.61 -8.88 -38.96
N SER A 217 64.43 -7.82 -38.98
CA SER A 217 64.20 -6.46 -39.49
C SER A 217 63.28 -5.46 -38.78
N ALA A 218 63.89 -4.32 -38.46
CA ALA A 218 63.34 -3.10 -37.88
C ALA A 218 62.50 -2.27 -38.88
N ASP A 219 61.50 -1.56 -38.36
CA ASP A 219 61.32 -0.14 -38.63
C ASP A 219 60.54 0.54 -37.48
N SER A 220 60.88 1.79 -37.21
CA SER A 220 60.43 2.58 -36.06
C SER A 220 59.11 3.30 -36.38
N GLY A 221 58.16 3.26 -35.44
CA GLY A 221 56.88 3.95 -35.58
C GLY A 221 56.27 4.26 -34.21
N GLU A 222 56.64 5.42 -33.68
CA GLU A 222 56.13 6.07 -32.48
C GLU A 222 54.64 6.43 -32.61
N ILE A 223 53.73 5.82 -31.84
CA ILE A 223 52.38 6.37 -31.59
C ILE A 223 51.87 6.05 -30.17
N ALA A 224 51.72 7.15 -29.41
CA ALA A 224 50.69 7.51 -28.44
C ALA A 224 50.25 6.51 -27.35
N ALA A 225 50.52 6.94 -26.11
CA ALA A 225 49.79 6.58 -24.92
C ALA A 225 48.27 6.75 -25.09
N GLN A 226 47.51 5.68 -24.86
CA GLN A 226 46.13 5.77 -24.41
C GLN A 226 45.93 4.72 -23.31
N SER A 227 45.82 5.21 -22.06
CA SER A 227 45.25 4.46 -20.96
C SER A 227 43.78 4.22 -21.27
N GLU A 228 43.44 3.05 -21.81
CA GLU A 228 42.06 2.59 -21.81
C GLU A 228 41.71 2.10 -20.41
N THR A 229 41.01 2.95 -19.66
CA THR A 229 40.16 2.50 -18.55
C THR A 229 39.13 1.52 -19.11
N VAL A 230 39.38 0.23 -18.94
CA VAL A 230 38.40 -0.84 -19.17
C VAL A 230 37.24 -0.62 -18.20
N GLN A 231 36.20 0.05 -18.69
CA GLN A 231 34.95 0.26 -17.98
C GLN A 231 34.22 -1.08 -18.03
N ALA A 232 34.35 -1.88 -16.97
CA ALA A 232 33.64 -3.15 -16.84
C ALA A 232 32.13 -2.88 -16.98
N THR A 233 31.55 -3.30 -18.10
CA THR A 233 30.10 -3.29 -18.34
C THR A 233 29.48 -4.33 -17.42
N VAL A 234 29.10 -3.93 -16.21
CA VAL A 234 28.35 -4.77 -15.27
C VAL A 234 27.04 -5.14 -15.95
N THR A 235 26.82 -6.43 -16.25
CA THR A 235 25.60 -6.88 -16.94
C THR A 235 24.44 -7.04 -15.95
N LEU A 236 23.20 -7.03 -16.45
CA LEU A 236 22.01 -7.22 -15.61
C LEU A 236 22.03 -8.58 -14.91
N GLU A 237 22.48 -9.62 -15.59
CA GLU A 237 22.58 -10.97 -15.02
C GLU A 237 23.62 -11.02 -13.91
N ASP A 238 24.78 -10.40 -14.09
CA ASP A 238 25.81 -10.30 -13.05
C ASP A 238 25.31 -9.52 -11.83
N TYR A 239 24.62 -8.39 -12.05
CA TYR A 239 24.01 -7.59 -10.98
C TYR A 239 22.96 -8.40 -10.19
N MET A 240 22.13 -9.19 -10.88
CA MET A 240 21.09 -9.97 -10.23
C MET A 240 21.60 -11.28 -9.61
N SER A 241 22.72 -11.82 -10.08
CA SER A 241 23.26 -13.12 -9.64
C SER A 241 23.58 -13.16 -8.14
N GLY A 242 23.97 -12.03 -7.55
CA GLY A 242 24.28 -11.89 -6.12
C GLY A 242 23.07 -11.63 -5.23
N LEU A 243 21.88 -11.43 -5.79
CA LEU A 243 20.70 -11.03 -5.03
C LEU A 243 19.83 -12.23 -4.64
N THR A 244 19.43 -12.30 -3.36
CA THR A 244 18.52 -13.32 -2.83
C THR A 244 17.30 -12.69 -2.14
N CYS A 245 16.18 -13.42 -2.16
CA CYS A 245 14.90 -12.94 -1.65
C CYS A 245 14.96 -12.79 -0.14
N THR A 246 14.70 -11.58 0.36
CA THR A 246 14.67 -11.29 1.80
C THR A 246 13.29 -11.45 2.41
N GLY A 247 12.24 -11.54 1.57
CA GLY A 247 10.84 -11.60 2.00
C GLY A 247 10.31 -12.99 2.33
N CYS A 248 11.09 -14.06 2.10
CA CYS A 248 10.70 -15.42 2.45
C CYS A 248 11.85 -16.19 3.13
N GLY A 249 11.53 -17.09 4.06
CA GLY A 249 12.54 -17.84 4.84
C GLY A 249 13.44 -18.77 4.02
N LYS A 250 13.16 -18.95 2.72
CA LYS A 250 13.90 -19.84 1.81
C LYS A 250 14.98 -19.14 0.98
N ARG A 251 15.08 -17.79 1.02
CA ARG A 251 16.13 -16.98 0.36
C ARG A 251 16.47 -17.40 -1.08
N CYS A 252 15.45 -17.56 -1.93
CA CYS A 252 15.65 -17.91 -3.35
C CYS A 252 16.39 -16.81 -4.12
N LEU A 253 17.15 -17.19 -5.15
CA LEU A 253 17.85 -16.23 -6.03
C LEU A 253 16.84 -15.36 -6.80
N LEU A 254 17.10 -14.06 -6.92
CA LEU A 254 16.23 -13.14 -7.67
C LEU A 254 16.31 -13.37 -9.19
N THR A 255 17.38 -14.01 -9.68
CA THR A 255 17.47 -14.46 -11.08
C THR A 255 16.46 -15.56 -11.41
N LYS A 256 16.06 -16.37 -10.43
CA LYS A 256 15.07 -17.46 -10.56
C LYS A 256 14.15 -17.49 -9.34
N PRO A 257 13.21 -16.53 -9.23
CA PRO A 257 12.34 -16.42 -8.07
C PRO A 257 11.43 -17.65 -7.95
N ARG A 258 11.26 -18.12 -6.71
CA ARG A 258 10.42 -19.29 -6.36
C ARG A 258 9.19 -18.93 -5.52
N CYS A 259 8.92 -17.64 -5.35
CA CYS A 259 7.76 -17.13 -4.64
C CYS A 259 7.41 -15.72 -5.12
N GLY A 260 6.15 -15.30 -4.96
CA GLY A 260 5.69 -13.99 -5.44
C GLY A 260 6.42 -12.79 -4.80
N ARG A 261 6.87 -12.91 -3.54
CA ARG A 261 7.70 -11.86 -2.90
C ARG A 261 9.08 -11.74 -3.55
N GLY A 262 9.68 -12.86 -3.96
CA GLY A 262 10.96 -12.86 -4.68
C GLY A 262 10.82 -12.28 -6.08
N GLU A 263 9.67 -12.48 -6.71
CA GLU A 263 9.35 -11.96 -8.04
C GLU A 263 9.20 -10.42 -8.04
N GLN A 264 8.52 -9.87 -7.03
CA GLN A 264 8.45 -8.43 -6.81
C GLN A 264 9.82 -7.81 -6.54
N GLN A 265 10.64 -8.46 -5.70
CA GLN A 265 12.00 -7.99 -5.42
C GLN A 265 12.91 -8.07 -6.67
N ALA A 266 12.72 -9.09 -7.52
CA ALA A 266 13.42 -9.19 -8.80
C ALA A 266 13.06 -8.05 -9.76
N GLN A 267 11.79 -7.64 -9.82
CA GLN A 267 11.35 -6.49 -10.63
C GLN A 267 11.91 -5.16 -10.09
N GLN A 268 11.94 -4.99 -8.77
CA GLN A 268 12.52 -3.81 -8.13
C GLN A 268 14.04 -3.73 -8.37
N ALA A 269 14.75 -4.85 -8.26
CA ALA A 269 16.18 -4.92 -8.56
C ALA A 269 16.49 -4.58 -10.02
N LYS A 270 15.66 -5.06 -10.97
CA LYS A 270 15.77 -4.69 -12.39
C LYS A 270 15.54 -3.19 -12.61
N ALA A 271 14.52 -2.62 -11.97
CA ALA A 271 14.26 -1.19 -12.08
C ALA A 271 15.42 -0.34 -11.52
N ALA A 272 15.96 -0.72 -10.35
CA ALA A 272 17.10 -0.06 -9.74
C ALA A 272 18.37 -0.15 -10.61
N TYR A 273 18.59 -1.29 -11.26
CA TYR A 273 19.68 -1.47 -12.22
C TYR A 273 19.57 -0.48 -13.39
N TYR A 274 18.41 -0.36 -14.02
CA TYR A 274 18.23 0.57 -15.16
C TYR A 274 18.27 2.04 -14.76
N GLU A 275 17.95 2.38 -13.51
CA GLU A 275 18.16 3.72 -12.95
C GLU A 275 19.64 4.02 -12.68
N GLN A 276 20.40 3.01 -12.24
CA GLN A 276 21.82 3.13 -11.95
C GLN A 276 22.71 3.07 -13.21
N TYR A 277 22.27 2.35 -14.25
CA TYR A 277 23.02 2.13 -15.50
C TYR A 277 22.17 2.49 -16.74
N PRO A 278 21.81 3.78 -16.92
CA PRO A 278 20.91 4.22 -17.97
C PRO A 278 21.43 3.98 -19.40
N SER A 279 22.75 3.83 -19.57
CA SER A 279 23.38 3.52 -20.86
C SER A 279 23.17 2.08 -21.33
N GLN A 280 22.91 1.13 -20.42
CA GLN A 280 22.65 -0.28 -20.76
C GLN A 280 21.17 -0.56 -21.06
N THR A 281 20.27 0.28 -20.55
CA THR A 281 18.83 0.24 -20.86
C THR A 281 18.53 0.30 -22.37
N ALA A 282 19.39 0.93 -23.17
CA ALA A 282 19.20 1.02 -24.63
C ALA A 282 19.59 -0.26 -25.39
N LEU A 283 20.42 -1.13 -24.81
CA LEU A 283 20.90 -2.37 -25.44
C LEU A 283 19.98 -3.57 -25.16
N ASP A 284 19.39 -3.64 -23.97
CA ASP A 284 18.49 -4.74 -23.57
C ASP A 284 17.05 -4.60 -24.09
N ASN A 285 16.71 -3.45 -24.69
CA ASN A 285 15.38 -3.13 -25.24
C ASN A 285 15.31 -3.26 -26.79
N ILE A 286 16.31 -3.89 -27.43
CA ILE A 286 16.35 -4.26 -28.86
C ILE A 286 16.18 -5.77 -28.98
#